data_AF-A0A3D9ZUG3-F1
#
_entry.id   AF-A0A3D9ZUG3-F1
#
_cell.length_a   1.000
_cell.length_b   1.000
_cell.length_c   1.000
_cell.angle_alpha   90.00
_cell.angle_beta   90.00
_cell.angle_gamma   90.00
#
_symmetry.space_group_name_H-M   'P 1'
#
loop_
_entity.id
_entity.type
_entity.pdbx_description
1 polymer ?
#
loop_
_entity_poly.entity_id
_entity_poly.type
_entity_poly.pdbx_seq_one_letter_code
_entity_poly.pdbx_strand_id
1 'polypeptide(L)'
;MKLAPEQASRFFDQFARRFVDNRGYQTIAGRPLIAVLNLPDFQAAYGTDGLALLMSLLRARVEETLGIDPFLVGLLPDGKDASIDVAARMPCDAITGYGLLPDWAGPPLQRYEELLEQRVAEWYRIQRRISVPFFPVVCVGWDASRRGAHISDLRSVRSFPWRPIIVGSNPAAFGVFLDEAERFLDATDPPVRCVYIHAWNEWSEGSAVEPGTRWSDDFLKEIEKRNRIQVLTM
;
A
#
# COMPACT_ATOMS: atom_id res chain seq x y z
N MET A 1 -4.41 22.56 -1.12
CA MET A 1 -5.27 23.26 -2.10
C MET A 1 -6.39 22.29 -2.48
N LYS A 2 -7.67 22.65 -2.29
CA LYS A 2 -8.78 21.78 -2.73
C LYS A 2 -9.03 22.01 -4.22
N LEU A 3 -9.14 20.95 -5.01
CA LEU A 3 -9.56 21.06 -6.41
C LEU A 3 -11.05 21.38 -6.47
N ALA A 4 -11.44 22.35 -7.30
CA ALA A 4 -12.84 22.52 -7.66
C ALA A 4 -13.34 21.29 -8.44
N PRO A 5 -14.62 20.91 -8.35
CA PRO A 5 -15.17 19.73 -9.04
C PRO A 5 -14.87 19.70 -10.55
N GLU A 6 -14.91 20.84 -11.23
CA GLU A 6 -14.63 20.97 -12.66
C GLU A 6 -13.14 20.79 -12.98
N GLN A 7 -12.26 21.11 -12.03
CA GLN A 7 -10.82 20.83 -12.15
C GLN A 7 -10.55 19.34 -11.95
N ALA A 8 -11.18 18.72 -10.95
CA ALA A 8 -11.07 17.29 -10.70
C ALA A 8 -11.58 16.46 -11.88
N SER A 9 -12.76 16.81 -12.41
CA SER A 9 -13.35 16.13 -13.57
C SER A 9 -12.44 16.19 -14.81
N ARG A 10 -11.92 17.39 -15.13
CA ARG A 10 -10.95 17.55 -16.24
C ARG A 10 -9.67 16.78 -16.02
N PHE A 11 -9.16 16.76 -14.78
CA PHE A 11 -7.98 15.96 -14.44
C PHE A 11 -8.23 14.47 -14.66
N PHE A 12 -9.36 13.93 -14.20
CA PHE A 12 -9.69 12.51 -14.35
C PHE A 12 -9.92 12.09 -15.80
N ASP A 13 -10.57 12.93 -16.61
CA ASP A 13 -10.72 12.68 -18.06
C ASP A 13 -9.35 12.62 -18.76
N GLN A 14 -8.47 13.58 -18.48
CA GLN A 14 -7.11 13.60 -19.04
C GLN A 14 -6.28 12.43 -18.53
N PHE A 15 -6.41 12.09 -17.25
CA PHE A 15 -5.73 10.95 -16.64
C PHE A 15 -6.14 9.64 -17.32
N ALA A 16 -7.44 9.41 -17.51
CA ALA A 16 -7.97 8.23 -18.16
C ALA A 16 -7.42 8.08 -19.59
N ARG A 17 -7.54 9.12 -20.42
CA ARG A 17 -7.07 9.07 -21.82
C ARG A 17 -5.57 8.93 -21.96
N ARG A 18 -4.80 9.57 -21.05
CA ARG A 18 -3.36 9.67 -21.23
C ARG A 18 -2.60 8.47 -20.69
N PHE A 19 -3.11 7.89 -19.59
CA PHE A 19 -2.40 6.86 -18.83
C PHE A 19 -3.16 5.55 -18.79
N VAL A 20 -4.47 5.58 -18.54
CA VAL A 20 -5.27 4.35 -18.33
C VAL A 20 -5.58 3.64 -19.65
N ASP A 21 -5.83 4.39 -20.74
CA ASP A 21 -6.01 3.87 -22.10
C ASP A 21 -4.69 3.42 -22.76
N ASN A 22 -3.92 2.60 -22.06
CA ASN A 22 -2.68 2.05 -22.56
C ASN A 22 -2.73 0.52 -22.56
N ARG A 23 -2.26 -0.10 -23.64
CA ARG A 23 -2.24 -1.56 -23.81
C ARG A 23 -1.49 -2.31 -22.69
N GLY A 24 -0.54 -1.65 -22.04
CA GLY A 24 0.22 -2.21 -20.91
C GLY A 24 -0.33 -1.82 -19.53
N TYR A 25 -1.49 -1.16 -19.44
CA TYR A 25 -2.03 -0.72 -18.15
C TYR A 25 -2.43 -1.92 -17.29
N GLN A 26 -2.07 -1.88 -16.01
CA GLN A 26 -2.35 -2.98 -15.10
C GLN A 26 -3.87 -3.10 -14.87
N THR A 27 -4.36 -4.34 -14.91
CA THR A 27 -5.77 -4.63 -14.62
C THR A 27 -5.92 -5.64 -13.50
N ILE A 28 -7.08 -5.61 -12.85
CA ILE A 28 -7.56 -6.64 -11.93
C ILE A 28 -8.97 -7.02 -12.40
N ALA A 29 -9.23 -8.32 -12.60
CA ALA A 29 -10.51 -8.82 -13.12
C ALA A 29 -10.97 -8.10 -14.42
N GLY A 30 -10.02 -7.75 -15.31
CA GLY A 30 -10.28 -7.05 -16.56
C GLY A 30 -10.57 -5.54 -16.43
N ARG A 31 -10.56 -5.00 -15.21
CA ARG A 31 -10.82 -3.57 -14.93
C ARG A 31 -9.49 -2.83 -14.68
N PRO A 32 -9.31 -1.61 -15.19
CA PRO A 32 -8.08 -0.84 -14.99
C PRO A 32 -7.88 -0.54 -13.50
N LEU A 33 -6.70 -0.87 -12.98
CA LEU A 33 -6.35 -0.68 -11.57
C LEU A 33 -5.98 0.78 -11.29
N ILE A 34 -6.65 1.42 -10.34
CA ILE A 34 -6.28 2.75 -9.85
C ILE A 34 -6.09 2.70 -8.33
N ALA A 35 -4.86 2.95 -7.88
CA ALA A 35 -4.51 3.03 -6.47
C ALA A 35 -4.58 4.48 -5.96
N VAL A 36 -5.32 4.72 -4.88
CA VAL A 36 -5.44 6.03 -4.23
C VAL A 36 -4.64 6.01 -2.92
N LEU A 37 -3.47 6.64 -2.96
CA LEU A 37 -2.56 6.71 -1.82
C LEU A 37 -3.08 7.63 -0.72
N ASN A 38 -3.03 7.15 0.52
CA ASN A 38 -3.24 7.93 1.75
C ASN A 38 -4.63 8.59 1.84
N LEU A 39 -5.69 7.77 1.91
CA LEU A 39 -7.08 8.24 2.04
C LEU A 39 -7.30 9.26 3.18
N PRO A 40 -6.69 9.12 4.38
CA PRO A 40 -6.85 10.10 5.46
C PRO A 40 -6.43 11.53 5.09
N ASP A 41 -5.39 11.73 4.27
CA ASP A 41 -4.97 13.07 3.85
C ASP A 41 -6.04 13.73 2.98
N PHE A 42 -6.64 12.97 2.07
CA PHE A 42 -7.76 13.47 1.27
C PHE A 42 -8.99 13.71 2.14
N GLN A 43 -9.27 12.86 3.13
CA GLN A 43 -10.37 13.06 4.06
C GLN A 43 -10.17 14.33 4.91
N ALA A 44 -8.95 14.61 5.37
CA ALA A 44 -8.63 15.86 6.05
C ALA A 44 -8.85 17.08 5.15
N ALA A 45 -8.52 16.97 3.87
CA ALA A 45 -8.71 18.05 2.90
C ALA A 45 -10.18 18.25 2.50
N TYR A 46 -10.94 17.19 2.22
CA TYR A 46 -12.27 17.27 1.60
C TYR A 46 -13.44 16.94 2.54
N GLY A 47 -13.16 16.45 3.75
CA GLY A 47 -14.16 15.76 4.56
C GLY A 47 -14.50 14.39 3.97
N THR A 48 -15.16 13.54 4.75
CA THR A 48 -15.46 12.17 4.30
C THR A 48 -16.41 12.14 3.10
N ASP A 49 -17.46 12.97 3.11
CA ASP A 49 -18.43 13.01 2.02
C ASP A 49 -17.82 13.62 0.75
N GLY A 50 -16.96 14.63 0.90
CA GLY A 50 -16.24 15.23 -0.21
C GLY A 50 -15.24 14.26 -0.86
N LEU A 51 -14.55 13.44 -0.06
CA LEU A 51 -13.70 12.38 -0.58
C LEU A 51 -14.51 11.29 -1.29
N ALA A 52 -15.60 10.83 -0.71
CA ALA A 52 -16.48 9.84 -1.33
C ALA A 52 -17.01 10.34 -2.69
N LEU A 53 -17.41 11.60 -2.77
CA LEU A 53 -17.82 12.25 -4.02
C LEU A 53 -16.66 12.32 -5.02
N LEU A 54 -15.45 12.70 -4.58
CA LEU A 54 -14.26 12.78 -5.45
C LEU A 54 -13.90 11.41 -6.04
N MET A 55 -13.96 10.34 -5.25
CA MET A 55 -13.69 8.98 -5.71
C MET A 55 -14.79 8.47 -6.65
N SER A 56 -16.05 8.82 -6.37
CA SER A 56 -17.17 8.49 -7.26
C SER A 56 -17.05 9.22 -8.60
N LEU A 57 -16.60 10.48 -8.58
CA LEU A 57 -16.31 11.25 -9.79
C LEU A 57 -15.14 10.66 -10.57
N LEU A 58 -14.07 10.23 -9.91
CA LEU A 58 -12.96 9.51 -10.54
C LEU A 58 -13.48 8.27 -11.27
N ARG A 59 -14.25 7.42 -10.59
CA ARG A 59 -14.83 6.21 -11.19
C ARG A 59 -15.67 6.54 -12.42
N ALA A 60 -16.63 7.44 -12.27
CA ALA A 60 -17.54 7.81 -13.35
C ALA A 60 -16.80 8.40 -14.57
N ARG A 61 -15.80 9.25 -14.35
CA ARG A 61 -15.03 9.85 -15.45
C ARG A 61 -14.17 8.83 -16.20
N VAL A 62 -13.57 7.89 -15.50
CA VAL A 62 -12.79 6.82 -16.14
C VAL A 62 -13.72 5.90 -16.92
N GLU A 63 -14.85 5.49 -16.34
CA GLU A 63 -15.85 4.66 -17.01
C GLU A 63 -16.43 5.32 -18.25
N GLU A 64 -16.82 6.59 -18.18
CA GLU A 64 -17.33 7.35 -19.33
C GLU A 64 -16.29 7.49 -20.45
N THR A 65 -15.02 7.61 -20.09
CA THR A 65 -13.93 7.81 -21.06
C THR A 65 -13.56 6.50 -21.77
N LEU A 66 -13.53 5.39 -21.03
CA LEU A 66 -12.99 4.11 -21.51
C LEU A 66 -14.07 3.06 -21.81
N GLY A 67 -15.31 3.29 -21.37
CA GLY A 67 -16.39 2.30 -21.40
C GLY A 67 -16.20 1.15 -20.41
N ILE A 68 -15.27 1.28 -19.45
CA ILE A 68 -14.94 0.24 -18.47
C ILE A 68 -14.80 0.86 -17.08
N ASP A 69 -15.54 0.34 -16.11
CA ASP A 69 -15.46 0.73 -14.70
C ASP A 69 -14.10 0.35 -14.08
N PRO A 70 -13.34 1.29 -13.50
CA PRO A 70 -12.03 1.01 -12.90
C PRO A 70 -12.11 0.24 -11.58
N PHE A 71 -11.09 -0.59 -11.34
CA PHE A 71 -10.87 -1.26 -10.05
C PHE A 71 -10.12 -0.30 -9.11
N LEU A 72 -10.82 0.26 -8.13
CA LEU A 72 -10.25 1.22 -7.19
C LEU A 72 -9.67 0.53 -5.96
N VAL A 73 -8.40 0.78 -5.65
CA VAL A 73 -7.74 0.31 -4.43
C VAL A 73 -7.38 1.51 -3.54
N GLY A 74 -7.91 1.53 -2.33
CA GLY A 74 -7.58 2.54 -1.32
C GLY A 74 -6.39 2.11 -0.47
N LEU A 75 -5.38 2.97 -0.31
CA LEU A 75 -4.20 2.66 0.49
C LEU A 75 -4.26 3.37 1.85
N LEU A 76 -4.09 2.59 2.91
CA LEU A 76 -3.96 3.08 4.27
C LEU A 76 -2.51 3.46 4.60
N PRO A 77 -2.26 4.61 5.26
CA PRO A 77 -0.93 4.97 5.74
C PRO A 77 -0.54 4.18 7.00
N ASP A 78 -1.53 3.77 7.78
CA ASP A 78 -1.41 3.04 9.04
C ASP A 78 -2.67 2.19 9.28
N GLY A 79 -2.61 1.27 10.24
CA GLY A 79 -3.78 0.51 10.65
C GLY A 79 -4.65 1.20 11.71
N LYS A 80 -4.52 2.50 11.97
CA LYS A 80 -5.34 3.12 13.04
C LYS A 80 -6.83 3.03 12.72
N ASP A 81 -7.64 2.98 13.77
CA ASP A 81 -9.09 2.82 13.61
C ASP A 81 -9.72 3.92 12.74
N ALA A 82 -9.26 5.17 12.89
CA ALA A 82 -9.69 6.29 12.07
C ALA A 82 -9.39 6.09 10.56
N SER A 83 -8.21 5.57 10.22
CA SER A 83 -7.83 5.28 8.82
C SER A 83 -8.73 4.20 8.21
N ILE A 84 -9.05 3.17 9.00
CA ILE A 84 -9.96 2.10 8.59
C ILE A 84 -11.38 2.62 8.41
N ASP A 85 -11.87 3.48 9.32
CA ASP A 85 -13.21 4.08 9.24
C ASP A 85 -13.39 4.96 8.00
N VAL A 86 -12.33 5.68 7.59
CA VAL A 86 -12.34 6.40 6.32
C VAL A 86 -12.46 5.43 5.15
N ALA A 87 -11.61 4.41 5.09
CA ALA A 87 -11.59 3.45 4.00
C ALA A 87 -12.89 2.65 3.86
N ALA A 88 -13.52 2.27 4.98
CA ALA A 88 -14.79 1.54 5.00
C ALA A 88 -15.95 2.34 4.37
N ARG A 89 -15.83 3.67 4.28
CA ARG A 89 -16.83 4.57 3.68
C ARG A 89 -16.54 4.93 2.23
N MET A 90 -15.37 4.55 1.71
CA MET A 90 -14.97 4.91 0.34
C MET A 90 -15.48 3.87 -0.66
N PRO A 91 -15.84 4.29 -1.88
CA PRO A 91 -16.34 3.39 -2.91
C PRO A 91 -15.20 2.57 -3.57
N CYS A 92 -14.31 1.98 -2.78
CA CYS A 92 -13.20 1.14 -3.26
C CYS A 92 -13.68 -0.28 -3.59
N ASP A 93 -12.94 -0.98 -4.44
CA ASP A 93 -13.10 -2.41 -4.72
C ASP A 93 -12.22 -3.27 -3.80
N ALA A 94 -11.11 -2.72 -3.31
CA ALA A 94 -10.27 -3.32 -2.29
C ALA A 94 -9.53 -2.25 -1.48
N ILE A 95 -9.02 -2.62 -0.32
CA ILE A 95 -8.15 -1.79 0.52
C ILE A 95 -6.80 -2.48 0.69
N THR A 96 -5.72 -1.73 0.75
CA THR A 96 -4.38 -2.25 1.10
C THR A 96 -3.67 -1.24 2.00
N GLY A 97 -2.44 -1.55 2.42
CA GLY A 97 -1.56 -0.61 3.09
C GLY A 97 -0.46 -0.09 2.16
N TYR A 98 0.17 1.01 2.56
CA TYR A 98 1.44 1.45 1.97
C TYR A 98 2.59 0.55 2.46
N GLY A 99 3.35 0.93 3.48
CA GLY A 99 4.39 0.05 4.04
C GLY A 99 3.85 -0.91 5.10
N LEU A 100 3.01 -0.39 5.99
CA LEU A 100 2.46 -0.98 7.24
C LEU A 100 3.43 -1.73 8.16
N LEU A 101 4.66 -2.02 7.76
CA LEU A 101 5.65 -2.78 8.52
C LEU A 101 6.09 -2.08 9.82
N PRO A 102 6.48 -0.79 9.82
CA PRO A 102 7.01 -0.18 11.03
C PRO A 102 5.93 0.14 12.07
N ASP A 103 6.21 -0.15 13.33
CA ASP A 103 5.39 0.32 14.44
C ASP A 103 5.84 1.74 14.86
N TRP A 104 5.12 2.75 14.40
CA TRP A 104 5.45 4.15 14.70
C TRP A 104 5.33 4.53 16.19
N ALA A 105 4.57 3.75 16.99
CA ALA A 105 4.49 3.94 18.44
C ALA A 105 5.55 3.12 19.20
N GLY A 106 6.21 2.18 18.51
CA GLY A 106 7.22 1.29 19.05
C GLY A 106 8.60 1.90 19.31
N PRO A 107 9.58 1.07 19.71
CA PRO A 107 10.96 1.50 19.89
C PRO A 107 11.56 2.03 18.57
N PRO A 108 12.60 2.89 18.63
CA PRO A 108 13.22 3.45 17.43
C PRO A 108 13.87 2.38 16.55
N LEU A 109 14.40 1.33 17.19
CA LEU A 109 15.00 0.19 16.55
C LEU A 109 14.07 -1.00 16.74
N GLN A 110 13.67 -1.64 15.64
CA GLN A 110 12.69 -2.74 15.64
C GLN A 110 13.29 -3.96 14.95
N ARG A 111 12.94 -5.15 15.41
CA ARG A 111 13.34 -6.41 14.78
C ARG A 111 12.28 -6.82 13.77
N TYR A 112 12.70 -7.13 12.55
CA TYR A 112 11.80 -7.49 11.45
C TYR A 112 10.82 -8.61 11.84
N GLU A 113 11.34 -9.72 12.38
CA GLU A 113 10.55 -10.90 12.73
C GLU A 113 9.53 -10.65 13.85
N GLU A 114 9.84 -9.75 14.79
CA GLU A 114 8.93 -9.39 15.88
C GLU A 114 7.72 -8.58 15.39
N LEU A 115 7.83 -7.94 14.22
CA LEU A 115 6.74 -7.16 13.64
C LEU A 115 5.73 -8.03 12.91
N LEU A 116 6.14 -9.18 12.35
CA LEU A 116 5.31 -10.00 11.47
C LEU A 116 3.97 -10.37 12.12
N GLU A 117 3.99 -10.93 13.33
CA GLU A 117 2.77 -11.32 14.05
C GLU A 117 1.82 -10.12 14.24
N GLN A 118 2.37 -8.96 14.61
CA GLN A 118 1.60 -7.73 14.79
C GLN A 118 0.98 -7.26 13.47
N ARG A 119 1.73 -7.33 12.35
CA ARG A 119 1.24 -6.92 11.02
C ARG A 119 0.16 -7.85 10.49
N VAL A 120 0.33 -9.16 10.66
CA VAL A 120 -0.66 -10.17 10.26
C VAL A 120 -1.95 -10.00 11.07
N ALA A 121 -1.84 -9.83 12.39
CA ALA A 121 -2.99 -9.55 13.25
C ALA A 121 -3.71 -8.25 12.84
N GLU A 122 -2.96 -7.24 12.42
CA GLU A 122 -3.48 -5.98 11.89
C GLU A 122 -4.27 -6.18 10.59
N TRP A 123 -3.80 -6.99 9.64
CA TRP A 123 -4.55 -7.32 8.42
C TRP A 123 -5.92 -7.93 8.73
N TYR A 124 -5.98 -8.93 9.63
CA TYR A 124 -7.24 -9.53 10.05
C TYR A 124 -8.16 -8.53 10.75
N ARG A 125 -7.61 -7.61 11.55
CA ARG A 125 -8.41 -6.55 12.18
C ARG A 125 -8.98 -5.58 11.15
N ILE A 126 -8.20 -5.18 10.16
CA ILE A 126 -8.65 -4.32 9.06
C ILE A 126 -9.78 -5.02 8.29
N GLN A 127 -9.56 -6.27 7.86
CA GLN A 127 -10.53 -7.04 7.09
C GLN A 127 -11.89 -7.18 7.80
N ARG A 128 -11.90 -7.38 9.13
CA ARG A 128 -13.15 -7.47 9.92
C ARG A 128 -13.98 -6.18 9.93
N ARG A 129 -13.40 -5.05 9.56
CA ARG A 129 -14.02 -3.71 9.64
C ARG A 129 -14.37 -3.10 8.30
N ILE A 130 -13.98 -3.74 7.21
CA ILE A 130 -14.30 -3.31 5.84
C ILE A 130 -15.15 -4.37 5.15
N SER A 131 -16.00 -3.95 4.22
CA SER A 131 -16.87 -4.83 3.44
C SER A 131 -16.23 -5.34 2.14
N VAL A 132 -15.06 -4.83 1.80
CA VAL A 132 -14.30 -5.19 0.60
C VAL A 132 -13.04 -5.97 1.00
N PRO A 133 -12.40 -6.71 0.08
CA PRO A 133 -11.14 -7.38 0.36
C PRO A 133 -10.06 -6.42 0.85
N PHE A 134 -9.35 -6.82 1.89
CA PHE A 134 -8.04 -6.28 2.20
C PHE A 134 -6.99 -7.08 1.42
N PHE A 135 -6.19 -6.43 0.60
CA PHE A 135 -5.00 -7.05 0.01
C PHE A 135 -3.84 -6.88 0.99
N PRO A 136 -3.23 -7.97 1.50
CA PRO A 136 -2.11 -7.85 2.40
C PRO A 136 -0.94 -7.15 1.71
N VAL A 137 -0.23 -6.32 2.47
CA VAL A 137 0.97 -5.62 2.00
C VAL A 137 2.18 -6.09 2.77
N VAL A 138 3.22 -6.51 2.05
CA VAL A 138 4.49 -6.96 2.61
C VAL A 138 5.60 -5.99 2.25
N CYS A 139 6.59 -5.89 3.12
CA CYS A 139 7.71 -4.96 2.96
C CYS A 139 9.00 -5.64 3.40
N VAL A 140 10.12 -5.37 2.71
CA VAL A 140 11.42 -5.99 3.01
C VAL A 140 12.20 -5.28 4.13
N GLY A 141 11.76 -4.12 4.59
CA GLY A 141 12.46 -3.37 5.63
C GLY A 141 12.03 -1.91 5.69
N TRP A 142 12.62 -1.16 6.63
CA TRP A 142 12.41 0.28 6.72
C TRP A 142 13.59 0.95 7.41
N ASP A 143 14.28 1.84 6.70
CA ASP A 143 15.32 2.73 7.21
C ASP A 143 15.36 4.01 6.35
N ALA A 144 14.58 5.02 6.75
CA ALA A 144 14.59 6.31 6.09
C ALA A 144 15.73 7.23 6.55
N SER A 145 16.60 6.80 7.48
CA SER A 145 17.56 7.69 8.17
C SER A 145 18.52 8.40 7.22
N ARG A 146 18.77 7.81 6.03
CA ARG A 146 19.57 8.39 4.94
C ARG A 146 18.99 9.68 4.35
N ARG A 147 17.69 9.92 4.50
CA ARG A 147 17.03 11.18 4.09
C ARG A 147 17.36 12.33 5.05
N GLY A 148 17.77 12.03 6.29
CA GLY A 148 18.07 13.01 7.32
C GLY A 148 19.52 13.49 7.31
N ALA A 149 19.76 14.63 7.96
CA ALA A 149 21.12 15.05 8.30
C ALA A 149 21.77 14.03 9.26
N HIS A 150 23.11 13.98 9.26
CA HIS A 150 23.86 13.16 10.19
C HIS A 150 23.53 13.55 11.64
N ILE A 151 23.20 12.56 12.47
CA ILE A 151 22.99 12.74 13.90
C ILE A 151 23.90 11.80 14.68
N SER A 152 24.43 12.28 15.81
CA SER A 152 25.37 11.52 16.66
C SER A 152 24.68 10.43 17.49
N ASP A 153 23.39 10.59 17.78
CA ASP A 153 22.59 9.63 18.54
C ASP A 153 21.17 9.50 17.97
N LEU A 154 20.87 8.38 17.31
CA LEU A 154 19.54 8.05 16.80
C LEU A 154 18.46 8.02 17.90
N ARG A 155 18.83 7.80 19.17
CA ARG A 155 17.89 7.79 20.31
C ARG A 155 17.41 9.19 20.67
N SER A 156 18.18 10.22 20.31
CA SER A 156 17.87 11.61 20.62
C SER A 156 16.79 12.22 19.72
N VAL A 157 16.50 11.58 18.58
CA VAL A 157 15.52 12.07 17.60
C VAL A 157 14.28 11.18 17.59
N ARG A 158 13.11 11.84 17.60
CA ARG A 158 11.80 11.17 17.75
C ARG A 158 10.90 11.28 16.52
N SER A 159 11.37 11.84 15.42
CA SER A 159 10.58 12.02 14.20
C SER A 159 11.19 11.30 13.01
N PHE A 160 10.36 11.11 11.99
CA PHE A 160 10.82 10.88 10.62
C PHE A 160 11.88 11.93 10.22
N PRO A 161 12.93 11.59 9.47
CA PRO A 161 13.23 10.28 8.89
C PRO A 161 14.12 9.35 9.75
N TRP A 162 14.54 9.77 10.94
CA TRP A 162 15.54 9.02 11.73
C TRP A 162 14.98 7.81 12.49
N ARG A 163 13.66 7.62 12.50
CA ARG A 163 13.00 6.46 13.10
C ARG A 163 11.63 6.20 12.44
N PRO A 164 11.09 4.98 12.59
CA PRO A 164 11.76 3.78 13.08
C PRO A 164 12.83 3.28 12.09
N ILE A 165 13.71 2.40 12.57
CA ILE A 165 14.69 1.65 11.76
C ILE A 165 14.47 0.17 12.06
N ILE A 166 14.28 -0.62 11.01
CA ILE A 166 14.04 -2.05 11.09
C ILE A 166 15.33 -2.79 10.78
N VAL A 167 15.71 -3.69 11.68
CA VAL A 167 16.92 -4.52 11.55
C VAL A 167 16.55 -6.00 11.54
N GLY A 168 17.48 -6.81 11.02
CA GLY A 168 17.29 -8.26 10.89
C GLY A 168 16.51 -8.67 9.64
N SER A 169 16.10 -7.73 8.79
CA SER A 169 15.47 -8.10 7.51
C SER A 169 16.46 -8.80 6.57
N ASN A 170 15.96 -9.83 5.91
CA ASN A 170 16.68 -10.68 4.97
C ASN A 170 15.67 -11.41 4.07
N PRO A 171 16.10 -12.00 2.93
CA PRO A 171 15.20 -12.69 2.02
C PRO A 171 14.37 -13.81 2.68
N ALA A 172 14.96 -14.63 3.55
CA ALA A 172 14.20 -15.72 4.19
C ALA A 172 13.07 -15.19 5.08
N ALA A 173 13.33 -14.15 5.89
CA ALA A 173 12.31 -13.52 6.71
C ALA A 173 11.20 -12.85 5.86
N PHE A 174 11.56 -12.27 4.72
CA PHE A 174 10.59 -11.76 3.75
C PHE A 174 9.74 -12.88 3.14
N GLY A 175 10.34 -14.03 2.82
CA GLY A 175 9.63 -15.22 2.38
C GLY A 175 8.59 -15.69 3.40
N VAL A 176 8.90 -15.68 4.69
CA VAL A 176 7.93 -15.97 5.75
C VAL A 176 6.78 -14.95 5.74
N PHE A 177 7.06 -13.67 5.51
CA PHE A 177 6.00 -12.65 5.45
C PHE A 177 5.07 -12.84 4.25
N LEU A 178 5.60 -13.28 3.10
CA LEU A 178 4.83 -13.69 1.94
C LEU A 178 3.96 -14.92 2.23
N ASP A 179 4.49 -15.91 2.95
CA ASP A 179 3.72 -17.10 3.34
C ASP A 179 2.53 -16.72 4.24
N GLU A 180 2.70 -15.77 5.16
CA GLU A 180 1.59 -15.25 5.96
C GLU A 180 0.56 -14.50 5.10
N ALA A 181 0.98 -13.79 4.06
CA ALA A 181 0.07 -13.14 3.12
C ALA A 181 -0.76 -14.18 2.35
N GLU A 182 -0.17 -15.30 1.91
CA GLU A 182 -0.90 -16.40 1.28
C GLU A 182 -1.91 -17.04 2.25
N ARG A 183 -1.52 -17.31 3.51
CA ARG A 183 -2.43 -17.84 4.53
C ARG A 183 -3.58 -16.89 4.85
N PHE A 184 -3.30 -15.58 4.88
CA PHE A 184 -4.33 -14.57 5.06
C PHE A 184 -5.34 -14.59 3.90
N LEU A 185 -4.87 -14.69 2.66
CA LEU A 185 -5.73 -14.80 1.48
C LEU A 185 -6.51 -16.12 1.44
N ASP A 186 -5.92 -17.23 1.88
CA ASP A 186 -6.63 -18.51 2.03
C ASP A 186 -7.74 -18.43 3.09
N ALA A 187 -7.49 -17.72 4.19
CA ALA A 187 -8.47 -17.59 5.27
C ALA A 187 -9.62 -16.61 4.95
N THR A 188 -9.38 -15.63 4.08
CA THR A 188 -10.37 -14.59 3.72
C THR A 188 -11.07 -14.85 2.39
N ASP A 189 -10.52 -15.75 1.57
CA ASP A 189 -11.05 -16.20 0.27
C ASP A 189 -11.60 -15.07 -0.61
N PRO A 190 -10.80 -14.02 -0.91
CA PRO A 190 -11.28 -12.92 -1.72
C PRO A 190 -11.43 -13.35 -3.18
N PRO A 191 -12.34 -12.72 -3.94
CA PRO A 191 -12.56 -13.03 -5.37
C PRO A 191 -11.30 -12.78 -6.22
N VAL A 192 -10.42 -11.89 -5.75
CA VAL A 192 -9.10 -11.62 -6.34
C VAL A 192 -8.06 -11.84 -5.26
N ARG A 193 -7.07 -12.70 -5.55
CA ARG A 193 -5.95 -13.00 -4.66
C ARG A 193 -4.75 -12.13 -5.02
N CYS A 194 -4.61 -11.01 -4.32
CA CYS A 194 -3.56 -10.03 -4.57
C CYS A 194 -2.74 -9.75 -3.31
N VAL A 195 -1.42 -9.68 -3.45
CA VAL A 195 -0.48 -9.20 -2.43
C VAL A 195 0.21 -7.95 -2.95
N TYR A 196 0.25 -6.91 -2.13
CA TYR A 196 0.99 -5.69 -2.41
C TYR A 196 2.41 -5.79 -1.84
N ILE A 197 3.39 -5.25 -2.56
CA ILE A 197 4.78 -5.13 -2.11
C ILE A 197 5.16 -3.65 -2.00
N HIS A 198 5.59 -3.27 -0.81
CA HIS A 198 6.31 -2.02 -0.55
C HIS A 198 7.81 -2.31 -0.45
N ALA A 199 8.62 -1.96 -1.44
CA ALA A 199 8.29 -1.38 -2.75
C ALA A 199 9.25 -1.92 -3.81
N TRP A 200 9.01 -1.63 -5.10
CA TRP A 200 9.98 -1.99 -6.13
C TRP A 200 11.35 -1.36 -5.83
N ASN A 201 11.42 -0.04 -5.72
CA ASN A 201 12.69 0.70 -5.65
C ASN A 201 12.71 1.84 -4.62
N GLU A 202 11.99 1.72 -3.50
CA GLU A 202 12.01 2.72 -2.43
C GLU A 202 13.29 2.60 -1.56
N TRP A 203 14.43 2.82 -2.20
CA TRP A 203 15.76 2.76 -1.60
C TRP A 203 15.92 3.77 -0.47
N SER A 204 15.26 4.92 -0.58
CA SER A 204 15.38 5.99 0.39
C SER A 204 14.62 5.73 1.69
N GLU A 205 13.75 4.71 1.72
CA GLU A 205 13.15 4.14 2.94
C GLU A 205 13.73 2.77 3.26
N GLY A 206 14.75 2.29 2.54
CA GLY A 206 15.36 0.99 2.79
C GLY A 206 14.43 -0.21 2.55
N SER A 207 13.43 -0.06 1.68
CA SER A 207 12.37 -1.04 1.43
C SER A 207 12.30 -1.57 -0.01
N ALA A 208 13.37 -1.39 -0.80
CA ALA A 208 13.41 -1.84 -2.20
C ALA A 208 13.62 -3.37 -2.34
N VAL A 209 12.78 -4.02 -3.17
CA VAL A 209 13.04 -5.39 -3.68
C VAL A 209 13.92 -5.42 -4.93
N GLU A 210 14.13 -4.26 -5.57
CA GLU A 210 14.99 -4.10 -6.74
C GLU A 210 16.37 -4.73 -6.49
N PRO A 211 16.90 -5.50 -7.46
CA PRO A 211 18.18 -6.17 -7.27
C PRO A 211 19.31 -5.22 -6.91
N GLY A 212 20.02 -5.54 -5.83
CA GLY A 212 21.08 -4.72 -5.27
C GLY A 212 22.35 -5.50 -4.93
N THR A 213 23.39 -4.80 -4.49
CA THR A 213 24.67 -5.44 -4.16
C THR A 213 24.63 -6.33 -2.93
N ARG A 214 23.69 -6.09 -2.00
CA ARG A 214 23.59 -6.83 -0.73
C ARG A 214 22.93 -8.19 -0.88
N TRP A 215 21.86 -8.27 -1.66
CA TRP A 215 21.00 -9.46 -1.77
C TRP A 215 20.78 -9.92 -3.21
N SER A 216 21.43 -9.30 -4.19
CA SER A 216 21.20 -9.56 -5.62
C SER A 216 19.70 -9.60 -5.91
N ASP A 217 19.21 -10.65 -6.56
CA ASP A 217 17.80 -10.92 -6.88
C ASP A 217 17.09 -11.81 -5.85
N ASP A 218 17.64 -12.04 -4.66
CA ASP A 218 17.11 -13.02 -3.71
C ASP A 218 15.68 -12.69 -3.23
N PHE A 219 15.32 -11.41 -3.11
CA PHE A 219 13.92 -11.04 -2.81
C PHE A 219 12.97 -11.41 -3.94
N LEU A 220 13.40 -11.26 -5.21
CA LEU A 220 12.59 -11.64 -6.37
C LEU A 220 12.40 -13.16 -6.41
N LYS A 221 13.44 -13.94 -6.08
CA LYS A 221 13.34 -15.40 -5.96
C LYS A 221 12.35 -15.83 -4.89
N GLU A 222 12.23 -15.09 -3.79
CA GLU A 222 11.19 -15.38 -2.78
C GLU A 222 9.78 -15.13 -3.29
N ILE A 223 9.59 -14.09 -4.11
CA ILE A 223 8.32 -13.78 -4.79
C ILE A 223 7.98 -14.88 -5.81
N GLU A 224 8.94 -15.27 -6.66
CA GLU A 224 8.74 -16.30 -7.70
C GLU A 224 8.31 -17.67 -7.14
N LYS A 225 8.75 -18.01 -5.93
CA LYS A 225 8.33 -19.25 -5.24
C LYS A 225 6.82 -19.28 -4.93
N ARG A 226 6.14 -18.13 -4.89
CA ARG A 226 4.70 -18.01 -4.55
C ARG A 226 3.88 -17.67 -5.80
N ASN A 227 3.65 -18.69 -6.62
CA ASN A 227 2.94 -18.56 -7.91
C ASN A 227 1.40 -18.56 -7.80
N ARG A 228 0.84 -18.62 -6.58
CA ARG A 228 -0.61 -18.69 -6.32
C ARG A 228 -1.26 -17.33 -6.06
N ILE A 229 -0.47 -16.26 -6.13
CA ILE A 229 -0.89 -14.90 -5.81
C ILE A 229 -0.52 -13.96 -6.96
N GLN A 230 -1.41 -13.03 -7.26
CA GLN A 230 -1.05 -11.87 -8.06
C GLN A 230 -0.23 -10.92 -7.16
N VAL A 231 0.94 -10.52 -7.63
CA VAL A 231 1.82 -9.60 -6.90
C VAL A 231 1.82 -8.25 -7.58
N LEU A 232 1.53 -7.21 -6.83
CA LEU A 232 1.59 -5.82 -7.29
C LEU A 232 2.60 -5.05 -6.45
N THR A 233 3.51 -4.34 -7.09
CA THR A 233 4.44 -3.43 -6.42
C THR A 233 3.88 -2.01 -6.45
N MET A 234 4.07 -1.27 -5.37
CA MET A 234 3.91 0.20 -5.40
C MET A 234 5.18 0.88 -5.89
#